data_AF-A0A7S2G209-F1
#
_entry.id   AF-A0A7S2G209-F1
#
_cell.length_a   1.000
_cell.length_b   1.000
_cell.length_c   1.000
_cell.angle_alpha   90.00
_cell.angle_beta   90.00
_cell.angle_gamma   90.00
#
_symmetry.space_group_name_H-M   'P 1'
#
loop_
_entity.id
_entity.type
_entity.pdbx_description
1 polymer ?
#
loop_
_entity_poly.entity_id
_entity_poly.type
_entity_poly.pdbx_seq_one_letter_code
_entity_poly.pdbx_strand_id
1 'polypeptide(L)'
;LTARKALYNLATWVHTRQPQRPTDRDDAAGLYRRAIASDLSNVEAMYNLATLLMNQASAYNADNSEATQLLEAAIKTRPSYTRAGELLKNLKSWQAKRAKKEAAATK
;
A
#
# COMPACT_ATOMS: atom_id res chain seq x y z
N LEU A 1 7.89 10.51 20.66
CA LEU A 1 8.23 9.18 20.09
C LEU A 1 8.53 9.38 18.60
N THR A 2 9.74 9.04 18.14
CA THR A 2 10.19 9.25 16.76
C THR A 2 9.52 8.28 15.78
N ALA A 3 9.29 8.72 14.54
CA ALA A 3 8.68 7.96 13.43
C ALA A 3 9.28 6.54 13.25
N ARG A 4 10.55 6.35 13.63
CA ARG A 4 11.26 5.08 13.64
C ARG A 4 10.69 4.05 14.62
N LYS A 5 10.24 4.46 15.81
CA LYS A 5 9.58 3.56 16.78
C LYS A 5 8.18 3.16 16.30
N ALA A 6 7.48 4.06 15.61
CA ALA A 6 6.19 3.74 15.01
C ALA A 6 6.37 2.71 13.87
N LEU A 7 7.33 2.93 12.97
CA LEU A 7 7.67 1.96 11.91
C LEU A 7 8.12 0.59 12.46
N TYR A 8 8.98 0.58 13.48
CA TYR A 8 9.48 -0.66 14.08
C TYR A 8 8.35 -1.45 14.76
N ASN A 9 7.55 -0.80 15.60
CA ASN A 9 6.43 -1.46 16.28
C ASN A 9 5.34 -1.91 15.30
N LEU A 10 5.11 -1.18 14.20
CA LEU A 10 4.07 -1.47 13.21
C LEU A 10 4.50 -2.52 12.19
N ALA A 11 5.78 -2.56 11.79
CA ALA A 11 6.34 -3.64 10.98
C ALA A 11 6.31 -4.98 11.74
N THR A 12 6.63 -4.96 13.04
CA THR A 12 6.42 -6.13 13.90
C THR A 12 4.94 -6.48 13.98
N TRP A 13 4.04 -5.51 14.13
CA TRP A 13 2.59 -5.75 14.24
C TRP A 13 1.99 -6.38 12.96
N VAL A 14 2.30 -5.86 11.78
CA VAL A 14 1.86 -6.37 10.48
C VAL A 14 2.43 -7.77 10.18
N HIS A 15 3.66 -8.05 10.61
CA HIS A 15 4.33 -9.33 10.31
C HIS A 15 4.01 -10.43 11.33
N THR A 16 3.78 -10.08 12.60
CA THR A 16 3.50 -11.06 13.68
C THR A 16 2.01 -11.31 13.95
N ARG A 17 1.14 -10.38 13.55
CA ARG A 17 -0.31 -10.57 13.58
C ARG A 17 -0.86 -10.15 12.23
N GLN A 18 -1.21 -11.11 11.38
CA GLN A 18 -2.13 -10.82 10.28
C GLN A 18 -3.33 -10.07 10.88
N PRO A 19 -3.69 -8.89 10.38
CA PRO A 19 -4.85 -8.18 10.91
C PRO A 19 -6.09 -8.98 10.49
N GLN A 20 -6.54 -9.84 11.41
CA GLN A 20 -7.68 -10.74 11.26
C GLN A 20 -9.00 -9.95 11.32
N ARG A 21 -9.00 -8.71 11.81
CA ARG A 21 -10.18 -7.85 11.95
C ARG A 21 -10.07 -6.58 11.08
N PRO A 22 -11.17 -6.11 10.47
CA PRO A 22 -11.20 -4.87 9.69
C PRO A 22 -10.74 -3.63 10.49
N THR A 23 -11.13 -3.52 11.76
CA THR A 23 -10.74 -2.43 12.66
C THR A 23 -9.23 -2.28 12.81
N ASP A 24 -8.54 -3.42 12.94
CA ASP A 24 -7.09 -3.48 13.08
C ASP A 24 -6.38 -2.94 11.82
N ARG A 25 -6.99 -3.13 10.64
CA ARG A 25 -6.45 -2.64 9.37
C ARG A 25 -6.66 -1.14 9.20
N ASP A 26 -7.83 -0.62 9.59
CA ASP A 26 -8.13 0.81 9.51
C ASP A 26 -7.26 1.63 10.47
N ASP A 27 -7.01 1.09 11.66
CA ASP A 27 -6.08 1.68 12.63
C ASP A 27 -4.65 1.73 12.07
N ALA A 28 -4.19 0.65 11.43
CA ALA A 28 -2.87 0.63 10.79
C ALA A 28 -2.76 1.62 9.62
N ALA A 29 -3.79 1.74 8.79
CA ALA A 29 -3.81 2.71 7.69
C ALA A 29 -3.73 4.16 8.23
N GLY A 30 -4.46 4.47 9.30
CA GLY A 30 -4.38 5.77 9.98
C GLY A 30 -2.99 6.08 10.52
N LEU A 31 -2.30 5.09 11.10
CA LEU A 31 -0.93 5.25 11.59
C LEU A 31 0.06 5.52 10.46
N TYR A 32 -0.03 4.81 9.33
CA TYR A 32 0.83 5.07 8.18
C TYR A 32 0.58 6.45 7.57
N ARG A 33 -0.68 6.87 7.43
CA ARG A 33 -1.01 8.23 6.94
C ARG A 33 -0.41 9.31 7.83
N ARG A 34 -0.47 9.14 9.16
CA ARG A 34 0.19 10.05 10.12
C ARG A 34 1.71 10.05 10.00
N ALA A 35 2.32 8.88 9.77
CA ALA A 35 3.76 8.76 9.56
C ALA A 35 4.20 9.49 8.28
N ILE A 36 3.44 9.35 7.19
CA ILE A 36 3.69 10.06 5.92
C ILE A 36 3.49 11.57 6.11
N ALA A 37 2.43 11.99 6.80
CA ALA A 37 2.19 13.41 7.08
C ALA A 37 3.30 14.05 7.94
N SER A 38 3.93 13.26 8.82
CA SER A 38 5.04 13.73 9.65
C SER A 38 6.39 13.71 8.92
N ASP A 39 6.52 12.85 7.90
CA ASP A 39 7.73 12.70 7.09
C ASP A 39 7.36 12.24 5.67
N LEU A 40 7.30 13.20 4.75
CA LEU A 40 6.98 12.96 3.34
C LEU A 40 8.07 12.16 2.61
N SER A 41 9.26 12.03 3.21
CA SER A 41 10.35 11.22 2.66
C SER A 41 10.28 9.74 3.09
N ASN A 42 9.31 9.39 3.93
CA ASN A 42 9.16 8.05 4.50
C ASN A 42 8.54 7.05 3.52
N VAL A 43 9.37 6.60 2.58
CA VAL A 43 8.95 5.66 1.54
C VAL A 43 8.56 4.27 2.07
N GLU A 44 9.04 3.87 3.25
CA GLU A 44 8.61 2.62 3.90
C GLU A 44 7.15 2.72 4.38
N ALA A 45 6.75 3.86 4.95
CA ALA A 45 5.36 4.09 5.33
C ALA A 45 4.43 4.13 4.11
N MET A 46 4.87 4.77 3.02
CA MET A 46 4.13 4.78 1.75
C MET A 46 3.93 3.36 1.20
N TYR A 47 5.00 2.56 1.17
CA TYR A 47 4.95 1.17 0.69
C TYR A 47 4.09 0.26 1.56
N ASN A 48 4.20 0.38 2.88
CA ASN A 48 3.43 -0.45 3.79
C ASN A 48 1.93 -0.08 3.77
N LEU A 49 1.59 1.20 3.63
CA LEU A 49 0.21 1.63 3.42
C LEU A 49 -0.35 1.10 2.10
N ALA A 50 0.40 1.23 1.00
CA ALA A 50 -0.01 0.70 -0.30
C ALA A 50 -0.26 -0.81 -0.23
N THR A 51 0.64 -1.56 0.41
CA THR A 51 0.50 -3.01 0.63
C THR A 51 -0.74 -3.34 1.47
N LEU A 52 -0.99 -2.57 2.53
CA LEU A 52 -2.16 -2.76 3.40
C LEU A 52 -3.47 -2.52 2.64
N LEU A 53 -3.54 -1.45 1.84
CA LEU A 53 -4.70 -1.12 1.00
C LEU A 53 -4.97 -2.21 -0.04
N MET A 54 -3.92 -2.72 -0.68
CA MET A 54 -4.02 -3.85 -1.61
C MET A 54 -4.51 -5.13 -0.93
N ASN A 55 -4.13 -5.38 0.32
CA ASN A 55 -4.58 -6.54 1.10
C ASN A 55 -5.99 -6.37 1.70
N GLN A 56 -6.41 -5.13 2.01
CA GLN A 56 -7.77 -4.79 2.46
C GLN A 56 -8.78 -4.94 1.32
N ALA A 57 -8.36 -4.68 0.09
CA ALA A 57 -9.05 -5.08 -1.11
C ALA A 57 -8.96 -6.62 -1.28
N SER A 58 -9.57 -7.40 -0.37
CA SER A 58 -9.67 -8.87 -0.43
C SER A 58 -10.14 -9.38 -1.80
N ALA A 59 -10.83 -8.53 -2.56
CA ALA A 59 -10.88 -8.60 -4.00
C ALA A 59 -10.27 -7.30 -4.52
N TYR A 60 -9.27 -7.41 -5.39
CA TYR A 60 -8.74 -6.36 -6.26
C TYR A 60 -9.82 -5.62 -7.12
N ASN A 61 -11.10 -5.78 -6.79
CA ASN A 61 -12.24 -5.02 -7.28
C ASN A 61 -12.32 -3.60 -6.68
N ALA A 62 -11.68 -3.33 -5.54
CA ALA A 62 -11.67 -2.00 -4.92
C ALA A 62 -10.73 -1.01 -5.64
N ASP A 63 -11.03 0.27 -5.52
CA ASP A 63 -10.20 1.35 -6.06
C ASP A 63 -8.79 1.32 -5.45
N ASN A 64 -7.78 1.05 -6.28
CA ASN A 64 -6.37 1.02 -5.90
C ASN A 64 -5.64 2.32 -6.29
N SER A 65 -6.39 3.40 -6.53
CA SER A 65 -5.85 4.73 -6.86
C SER A 65 -4.90 5.24 -5.77
N GLU A 66 -5.29 5.15 -4.50
CA GLU A 66 -4.45 5.57 -3.36
C GLU A 66 -3.15 4.74 -3.30
N ALA A 67 -3.22 3.41 -3.43
CA ALA A 67 -2.04 2.54 -3.45
C ALA A 67 -1.09 2.88 -4.61
N THR A 68 -1.63 3.19 -5.79
CA THR A 68 -0.84 3.60 -6.97
C THR A 68 -0.09 4.90 -6.70
N GLN A 69 -0.78 5.92 -6.17
CA GLN A 69 -0.19 7.22 -5.87
C GLN A 69 0.91 7.12 -4.82
N LEU A 70 0.70 6.30 -3.78
CA LEU A 70 1.70 6.07 -2.73
C LEU A 70 2.97 5.41 -3.27
N LEU A 71 2.84 4.43 -4.18
CA LEU A 71 3.99 3.78 -4.80
C LEU A 71 4.73 4.70 -5.76
N GLU A 72 4.01 5.51 -6.54
CA GLU A 72 4.61 6.51 -7.41
C GLU A 72 5.34 7.60 -6.60
N ALA A 73 4.76 8.05 -5.49
CA ALA A 73 5.42 8.95 -4.55
C ALA A 73 6.67 8.32 -3.94
N ALA A 74 6.61 7.05 -3.53
CA ALA A 74 7.77 6.34 -2.98
C ALA A 74 8.92 6.23 -3.98
N ILE A 75 8.62 5.93 -5.25
CA ILE A 75 9.61 5.87 -6.34
C ILE A 75 10.18 7.25 -6.64
N LYS A 76 9.33 8.29 -6.68
CA LYS A 76 9.78 9.67 -6.91
C LYS A 76 10.73 10.15 -5.81
N THR A 77 10.39 9.86 -4.55
CA THR A 77 11.19 10.22 -3.38
C THR A 77 12.48 9.41 -3.30
N ARG A 78 12.43 8.10 -3.57
CA ARG A 78 13.60 7.21 -3.57
C ARG A 78 13.56 6.30 -4.79
N PRO A 79 14.14 6.71 -5.93
CA PRO A 79 14.14 5.90 -7.17
C PRO A 79 14.81 4.54 -7.03
N SER A 80 15.75 4.40 -6.09
CA SER A 80 16.41 3.13 -5.77
C SER A 80 15.54 2.17 -4.95
N TYR A 81 14.32 2.57 -4.54
CA TYR A 81 13.41 1.72 -3.78
C TYR A 81 12.65 0.74 -4.68
N THR A 82 13.38 -0.29 -5.12
CA THR A 82 12.93 -1.29 -6.10
C THR A 82 11.62 -1.97 -5.72
N ARG A 83 11.40 -2.24 -4.42
CA ARG A 83 10.16 -2.88 -3.92
C ARG A 83 8.89 -2.12 -4.32
N ALA A 84 8.92 -0.79 -4.29
CA ALA A 84 7.76 0.00 -4.73
C ALA A 84 7.54 -0.09 -6.24
N GLY A 85 8.63 -0.08 -7.03
CA GLY A 85 8.56 -0.26 -8.48
C GLY A 85 8.01 -1.63 -8.90
N GLU A 86 8.48 -2.69 -8.24
CA GLU A 86 8.00 -4.06 -8.45
C GLU A 86 6.50 -4.18 -8.10
N LEU A 87 6.10 -3.65 -6.96
CA LEU A 87 4.70 -3.68 -6.54
C LEU A 87 3.79 -2.87 -7.48
N LEU A 88 4.24 -1.69 -7.93
CA LEU A 88 3.51 -0.86 -8.89
C LEU A 88 3.32 -1.56 -10.23
N LYS A 89 4.36 -2.24 -10.73
CA LYS A 89 4.29 -3.03 -11.96
C LYS A 89 3.28 -4.16 -11.83
N ASN A 90 3.27 -4.87 -10.69
CA ASN A 90 2.31 -5.94 -10.42
C ASN A 90 0.88 -5.39 -10.37
N LEU A 91 0.66 -4.27 -9.68
CA LEU A 91 -0.63 -3.60 -9.57
C LEU A 91 -1.17 -3.19 -10.95
N LYS A 92 -0.36 -2.50 -11.77
CA LYS A 92 -0.74 -2.09 -13.14
C LYS A 92 -1.05 -3.29 -14.04
N SER A 93 -0.26 -4.36 -13.94
CA SER A 93 -0.51 -5.59 -14.71
C SER A 93 -1.84 -6.23 -14.34
N TRP A 94 -2.21 -6.19 -13.06
CA TRP A 94 -3.49 -6.70 -12.58
C TRP A 94 -4.67 -5.84 -13.09
N GLN A 95 -4.56 -4.51 -12.99
CA GLN A 95 -5.55 -3.56 -13.53
C GLN A 95 -5.79 -3.78 -15.04
N ALA A 96 -4.71 -3.98 -15.81
CA ALA A 96 -4.83 -4.26 -17.24
C ALA A 96 -5.56 -5.59 -17.54
N LYS A 97 -5.30 -6.65 -16.75
CA LYS A 97 -6.01 -7.93 -16.88
C LYS A 97 -7.49 -7.79 -16.55
N ARG A 98 -7.83 -7.02 -15.51
CA ARG A 98 -9.21 -6.73 -15.13
C ARG A 98 -9.94 -5.96 -16.22
N ALA A 99 -9.36 -4.88 -16.73
CA ALA A 99 -9.96 -4.09 -17.81
C ALA A 99 -10.26 -4.94 -19.06
N LYS A 100 -9.37 -5.87 -19.43
CA LYS A 100 -9.60 -6.82 -20.52
C LYS A 100 -10.77 -7.78 -20.23
N LYS A 101 -10.86 -8.30 -19.00
CA LYS A 101 -11.94 -9.21 -18.59
C LYS A 101 -13.29 -8.51 -18.57
N GLU A 102 -13.35 -7.28 -18.05
CA GLU A 102 -14.57 -6.46 -18.04
C GLU A 102 -15.03 -6.14 -19.47
N ALA A 103 -14.11 -5.74 -20.35
CA ALA A 103 -14.42 -5.47 -21.76
C ALA A 103 -14.91 -6.72 -22.53
N ALA A 104 -14.45 -7.91 -22.14
CA ALA A 104 -14.90 -9.17 -22.73
C ALA A 104 -16.27 -9.63 -22.21
N ALA A 105 -16.66 -9.23 -20.99
CA ALA A 105 -17.97 -9.56 -20.42
C ALA A 105 -19.11 -8.67 -20.96
N THR A 106 -18.76 -7.53 -21.57
CA THR A 106 -19.70 -6.57 -22.17
C THR A 106 -19.90 -6.76 -23.68
N LYS A 107 -19.30 -7.79 -24.29
CA LYS A 107 -19.44 -8.15 -25.70
C LYS A 107 -20.25 -9.43 -25.83
#